data_AF-A0A0D3AH43-F1
#
_entry.id   AF-A0A0D3AH43-F1
#
_cell.length_a   1.000
_cell.length_b   1.000
_cell.length_c   1.000
_cell.angle_alpha   90.00
_cell.angle_beta   90.00
_cell.angle_gamma   90.00
#
_symmetry.space_group_name_H-M   'P 1'
#
loop_
_entity.id
_entity.type
_entity.pdbx_description
1 polymer ?
#
loop_
_entity_poly.entity_id
_entity_poly.type
_entity_poly.pdbx_seq_one_letter_code
_entity_poly.pdbx_strand_id
1 'polypeptide(L)'
;FGLLFLDNPIGVGFSIAASKQDIPSNQRQVAEQLYAALVEFIEQNPGFEHRPVYITGESYAGKYVPAIGYYILKEKPNGKVNL
;
A
#
# COMPACT_ATOMS: atom_id res chain seq x y z
N PHE A 1 -18.22 7.59 0.76
CA PHE A 1 -17.11 6.64 0.52
C PHE A 1 -16.00 7.40 -0.20
N GLY A 2 -14.73 7.01 -0.04
CA GLY A 2 -13.61 7.60 -0.77
C GLY A 2 -12.88 6.51 -1.54
N LEU A 3 -12.36 6.84 -2.72
CA LEU A 3 -11.61 5.91 -3.57
C LEU A 3 -10.21 6.48 -3.79
N LEU A 4 -9.19 5.69 -3.48
CA LEU A 4 -7.79 6.04 -3.66
C LEU A 4 -7.19 5.07 -4.69
N PHE A 5 -6.68 5.62 -5.78
CA PHE A 5 -5.91 4.87 -6.77
C PHE A 5 -4.42 5.10 -6.52
N LEU A 6 -3.65 4.03 -6.44
CA LEU A 6 -2.20 4.07 -6.30
C LEU A 6 -1.54 3.40 -7.49
N ASP A 7 -0.69 4.14 -8.20
CA ASP A 7 0.27 3.54 -9.13
C ASP A 7 1.31 2.76 -8.32
N ASN A 8 1.24 1.43 -8.37
CA ASN A 8 2.04 0.53 -7.56
C ASN A 8 2.48 -0.70 -8.37
N PRO A 9 3.72 -1.19 -8.21
CA PRO A 9 4.79 -0.66 -7.33
C PRO A 9 5.51 0.58 -7.87
N ILE A 10 6.47 1.11 -7.11
CA ILE A 10 7.43 2.09 -7.65
C ILE A 10 8.10 1.51 -8.90
N GLY A 11 8.20 2.33 -9.95
CA GLY A 11 8.54 1.94 -11.32
C GLY A 11 7.34 1.82 -12.28
N VAL A 12 6.10 1.94 -11.81
CA VAL A 12 4.87 1.89 -12.63
C VAL A 12 4.21 3.26 -12.74
N GLY A 13 3.73 3.60 -13.94
CA GLY A 13 2.93 4.81 -14.17
C GLY A 13 3.68 6.08 -13.76
N PHE A 14 3.09 6.86 -12.84
CA PHE A 14 3.68 8.06 -12.28
C PHE A 14 4.53 7.82 -11.02
N SER A 15 4.56 6.60 -10.49
CA SER A 15 5.45 6.23 -9.40
C SER A 15 6.85 5.97 -9.94
N ILE A 16 7.66 7.01 -10.08
CA ILE A 16 9.00 6.93 -10.69
C ILE A 16 10.04 6.52 -9.64
N ALA A 17 10.81 5.48 -9.93
CA ALA A 17 11.93 5.04 -9.09
C ALA A 17 13.19 5.88 -9.36
N ALA A 18 13.93 6.21 -8.28
CA ALA A 18 15.20 6.91 -8.41
C ALA A 18 16.28 6.03 -9.07
N SER A 19 16.25 4.73 -8.81
CA SER A 19 17.10 3.73 -9.44
C SER A 19 16.34 2.42 -9.69
N LYS A 20 16.89 1.56 -10.55
CA LYS A 20 16.29 0.22 -10.80
C LYS A 20 16.30 -0.67 -9.55
N GLN A 21 17.21 -0.41 -8.62
CA GLN A 21 17.36 -1.17 -7.39
C GLN A 21 16.23 -0.87 -6.39
N ASP A 22 15.57 0.29 -6.52
CA ASP A 22 14.45 0.68 -5.66
C ASP A 22 13.12 0.01 -6.07
N ILE A 23 13.07 -0.54 -7.29
CA ILE A 23 11.91 -1.26 -7.80
C ILE A 23 11.81 -2.61 -7.05
N PRO A 24 10.71 -2.88 -6.34
CA PRO A 24 10.57 -4.07 -5.53
C PRO A 24 10.56 -5.33 -6.40
N SER A 25 11.33 -6.32 -5.96
CA SER A 25 11.53 -7.58 -6.67
C SER A 25 10.67 -8.73 -6.14
N ASN A 26 9.96 -8.53 -5.02
CA ASN A 26 9.10 -9.52 -4.39
C ASN A 26 7.88 -8.90 -3.70
N GLN A 27 6.89 -9.73 -3.34
CA GLN A 27 5.61 -9.26 -2.78
C GLN A 27 5.74 -8.62 -1.40
N ARG A 28 6.74 -9.04 -0.61
CA ARG A 28 7.00 -8.44 0.71
C ARG A 28 7.45 -6.98 0.55
N GLN A 29 8.39 -6.71 -0.35
CA GLN A 29 8.84 -5.35 -0.64
C GLN A 29 7.72 -4.47 -1.22
N VAL A 30 6.86 -5.03 -2.09
CA VAL A 30 5.67 -4.31 -2.59
C VAL A 30 4.75 -3.94 -1.43
N ALA A 31 4.45 -4.88 -0.53
CA ALA A 31 3.59 -4.63 0.63
C ALA A 31 4.18 -3.58 1.59
N GLU A 32 5.49 -3.61 1.83
CA GLU A 32 6.21 -2.63 2.65
C GLU A 32 6.09 -1.22 2.07
N GLN A 33 6.37 -1.05 0.77
CA GLN A 33 6.28 0.26 0.10
C GLN A 33 4.84 0.77 0.01
N LEU A 34 3.87 -0.11 -0.32
CA LEU A 34 2.47 0.26 -0.40
C LEU A 34 1.88 0.64 0.96
N TYR A 35 2.29 -0.06 2.04
CA TYR A 35 1.93 0.32 3.41
C TYR A 35 2.48 1.70 3.77
N ALA A 36 3.75 1.98 3.45
CA ALA A 36 4.35 3.29 3.71
C ALA A 36 3.58 4.42 3.00
N ALA A 37 3.20 4.22 1.73
CA ALA A 37 2.38 5.17 0.99
C ALA A 37 0.99 5.40 1.61
N LEU A 38 0.34 4.34 2.11
CA LEU A 38 -0.95 4.45 2.80
C LEU A 38 -0.84 5.20 4.13
N VAL A 39 0.20 4.94 4.91
CA VAL A 39 0.45 5.67 6.18
C VAL A 39 0.66 7.15 5.90
N GLU A 40 1.53 7.49 4.95
CA GLU A 40 1.79 8.88 4.57
C GLU A 40 0.50 9.58 4.10
N PHE A 41 -0.31 8.91 3.28
CA PHE A 41 -1.60 9.45 2.86
C PHE A 41 -2.52 9.75 4.04
N ILE A 42 -2.63 8.84 5.01
CA ILE A 42 -3.47 9.04 6.21
C ILE A 42 -2.94 10.20 7.06
N GLU A 43 -1.62 10.31 7.23
CA GLU A 43 -1.00 11.39 8.00
C GLU A 43 -1.22 12.76 7.39
N GLN A 44 -1.13 12.87 6.05
CA GLN A 44 -1.43 14.10 5.33
C GLN A 44 -2.94 14.41 5.26
N ASN A 45 -3.80 13.44 5.56
CA ASN A 45 -5.25 13.58 5.48
C ASN A 45 -5.93 13.08 6.77
N PRO A 46 -5.82 13.81 7.91
CA PRO A 46 -6.28 13.35 9.23
C PRO A 46 -7.76 12.92 9.29
N GLY A 47 -8.61 13.44 8.38
CA GLY A 47 -10.01 13.01 8.26
C GLY A 47 -10.22 11.53 7.91
N PHE A 48 -9.16 10.80 7.55
CA PHE A 48 -9.19 9.37 7.24
C PHE A 48 -8.64 8.47 8.36
N GLU A 49 -8.07 9.02 9.43
CA GLU A 49 -7.34 8.27 10.48
C GLU A 49 -8.14 7.12 11.11
N HIS A 50 -9.44 7.31 11.32
CA HIS A 50 -10.31 6.31 11.94
C HIS A 50 -11.24 5.60 10.96
N ARG A 51 -11.11 5.87 9.65
CA ARG A 51 -11.99 5.25 8.66
C ARG A 51 -11.54 3.81 8.38
N PRO A 52 -12.48 2.86 8.26
CA PRO A 52 -12.13 1.52 7.80
C PRO A 52 -11.57 1.59 6.38
N VAL A 53 -10.51 0.83 6.14
CA VAL A 53 -9.82 0.73 4.85
C VAL A 53 -10.16 -0.60 4.22
N TYR A 54 -10.56 -0.58 2.95
CA TYR A 54 -10.77 -1.78 2.15
C TYR A 54 -9.78 -1.80 1.00
N ILE A 55 -9.11 -2.93 0.80
CA ILE A 55 -8.10 -3.08 -0.24
C ILE A 55 -8.67 -3.98 -1.34
N THR A 56 -8.75 -3.46 -2.55
CA THR A 56 -9.34 -4.15 -3.71
C THR A 56 -8.42 -4.05 -4.91
N GLY A 57 -8.48 -5.01 -5.82
CA GLY A 57 -7.74 -4.97 -7.08
C GLY A 57 -8.08 -6.13 -7.99
N GLU A 58 -7.58 -6.08 -9.23
CA GLU A 58 -7.82 -7.07 -10.28
C GLU A 58 -6.51 -7.67 -10.81
N SER A 59 -6.59 -8.85 -11.44
CA SER A 59 -5.48 -9.48 -12.16
C SER A 59 -4.30 -9.77 -11.22
N TYR A 60 -3.12 -9.23 -11.50
CA TYR A 60 -1.94 -9.45 -10.66
C TYR A 60 -2.08 -8.83 -9.25
N ALA A 61 -3.03 -7.91 -9.05
CA ALA A 61 -3.40 -7.46 -7.71
C ALA A 61 -3.97 -8.57 -6.83
N GLY A 62 -4.39 -9.72 -7.40
CA GLY A 62 -4.65 -10.94 -6.65
C GLY A 62 -3.46 -11.44 -5.84
N LYS A 63 -2.22 -10.98 -6.13
CA LYS A 63 -1.05 -11.16 -5.27
C LYS A 63 -0.80 -9.96 -4.35
N TYR A 64 -0.95 -8.74 -4.86
CA TYR A 64 -0.71 -7.51 -4.09
C TYR A 64 -1.65 -7.36 -2.90
N VAL A 65 -2.95 -7.56 -3.11
CA VAL A 65 -4.01 -7.41 -2.08
C VAL A 65 -3.77 -8.33 -0.87
N PRO A 66 -3.60 -9.66 -1.03
CA PRO A 66 -3.31 -10.50 0.13
C PRO A 66 -1.92 -10.24 0.72
N ALA A 67 -0.93 -9.82 -0.07
CA ALA A 67 0.41 -9.49 0.46
C ALA A 67 0.37 -8.29 1.41
N ILE A 68 -0.29 -7.19 1.03
CA ILE A 68 -0.43 -6.05 1.93
C ILE A 68 -1.38 -6.34 3.09
N GLY A 69 -2.46 -7.09 2.87
CA GLY A 69 -3.36 -7.51 3.95
C GLY A 69 -2.63 -8.32 5.01
N TYR A 70 -1.81 -9.28 4.58
CA TYR A 70 -0.93 -10.04 5.48
C TYR A 70 0.05 -9.12 6.22
N TYR A 71 0.71 -8.21 5.51
CA TYR A 71 1.68 -7.29 6.09
C TYR A 71 1.05 -6.39 7.17
N ILE A 72 -0.12 -5.81 6.92
CA ILE A 72 -0.86 -4.99 7.88
C ILE A 72 -1.22 -5.83 9.13
N LEU A 73 -1.89 -6.98 8.93
CA LEU A 73 -2.43 -7.76 10.04
C LEU A 73 -1.35 -8.47 10.88
N LYS A 74 -0.22 -8.87 10.28
CA LYS A 74 0.82 -9.66 10.97
C LYS A 74 2.04 -8.84 11.37
N GLU A 75 2.46 -7.88 10.54
CA GLU A 75 3.71 -7.14 10.76
C GLU A 75 3.48 -5.71 11.25
N LYS A 76 2.24 -5.21 11.17
CA LYS A 76 1.83 -3.88 11.65
C LYS A 76 0.51 -3.94 12.44
N PRO A 77 0.36 -4.85 13.44
CA PRO A 77 -0.92 -5.07 14.13
C PRO A 77 -1.45 -3.86 14.91
N ASN A 78 -0.58 -2.88 15.25
CA ASN A 78 -0.94 -1.61 15.88
C ASN A 78 -0.63 -0.40 14.96
N GLY A 79 -0.64 -0.63 13.65
CA GLY A 79 -0.36 0.39 12.63
C GLY A 79 -1.51 1.40 12.49
N LYS A 80 -1.28 2.44 11.68
CA LYS A 80 -2.28 3.48 11.40
C LYS A 80 -3.39 3.05 10.45
N VAL A 81 -3.20 1.95 9.72
CA VAL A 81 -4.16 1.45 8.74
C VAL A 81 -5.19 0.57 9.44
N ASN A 82 -6.43 1.06 9.55
CA ASN A 82 -7.57 0.33 10.10
C ASN A 82 -8.18 -0.58 9.01
N LEU A 83 -7.53 -1.73 8.76
CA LEU A 83 -7.93 -2.73 7.76
C LEU A 83 -9.03 -3.66 8.29
#